data_AF-A0A1I7IV49-F1
#
_entry.id   AF-A0A1I7IV49-F1
#
_cell.length_a   1.000
_cell.length_b   1.000
_cell.length_c   1.000
_cell.angle_alpha   90.00
_cell.angle_beta   90.00
_cell.angle_gamma   90.00
#
_symmetry.space_group_name_H-M   'P 1'
#
loop_
_entity.id
_entity.type
_entity.pdbx_description
1 polymer ?
#
loop_
_entity_poly.entity_id
_entity_poly.type
_entity_poly.pdbx_seq_one_letter_code
_entity_poly.pdbx_strand_id
1 'polypeptide(L)'
;MKPGITDWRTIEAAYRAGSTPLRQMAAKHAVSHVAIIKHARRRGWTRGKVPRIGACNTRQSEGRLTGNRAANSSTPGNLAGNSHATRSTRRGVPSRKTPELIERILAGIADGKSTRAVCNEVGIGQRTIWDWLAADREFSQQYARAKIFCADCLADEIIEIADDSSQDTYIDSKGQRVINHKAIAQAKLRIDARKWLAAKLAPKKYGKG
;
A
#
# COMPACT_ATOMS: atom_id res chain seq x y z
N MET A 1 -8.82 -34.01 8.46
CA MET A 1 -7.55 -33.27 8.53
C MET A 1 -7.81 -31.93 9.21
N LYS A 2 -7.19 -31.64 10.36
CA LYS A 2 -7.31 -30.32 11.02
C LYS A 2 -6.52 -29.31 10.16
N PRO A 3 -7.09 -28.16 9.77
CA PRO A 3 -6.34 -27.16 9.01
C PRO A 3 -5.09 -26.78 9.83
N GLY A 4 -3.92 -26.97 9.22
CA GLY A 4 -2.63 -26.70 9.85
C GLY A 4 -2.59 -25.27 10.34
N ILE A 5 -2.22 -25.09 11.62
CA ILE A 5 -2.08 -23.79 12.26
C ILE A 5 -1.15 -22.92 11.40
N THR A 6 -1.66 -21.79 10.89
CA THR A 6 -0.88 -20.85 10.12
C THR A 6 0.23 -20.26 10.98
N ASP A 7 1.49 -20.46 10.57
CA ASP A 7 2.65 -19.92 11.28
C ASP A 7 2.86 -18.43 10.95
N TRP A 8 2.14 -17.58 11.68
CA TRP A 8 2.22 -16.13 11.56
C TRP A 8 3.58 -15.55 11.95
N ARG A 9 4.38 -16.26 12.77
CA ARG A 9 5.69 -15.78 13.20
C ARG A 9 6.69 -15.83 12.04
N THR A 10 6.63 -16.88 11.24
CA THR A 10 7.45 -17.03 10.03
C THR A 10 7.01 -16.04 8.94
N ILE A 11 5.69 -15.83 8.77
CA ILE A 11 5.15 -14.82 7.86
C ILE A 11 5.61 -13.41 8.28
N GLU A 12 5.62 -13.08 9.56
CA GLU A 12 6.08 -11.79 10.09
C GLU A 12 7.54 -11.52 9.73
N ALA A 13 8.42 -12.49 9.97
CA ALA A 13 9.84 -12.37 9.70
C ALA A 13 10.11 -12.14 8.20
N ALA A 14 9.46 -12.92 7.34
CA ALA A 14 9.57 -12.77 5.89
C ALA A 14 8.96 -11.44 5.38
N TYR A 15 7.87 -10.99 6.01
CA TYR A 15 7.20 -9.73 5.68
C TYR A 15 8.09 -8.53 6.02
N ARG A 16 8.69 -8.53 7.21
CA ARG A 16 9.61 -7.47 7.67
C ARG A 16 10.91 -7.45 6.88
N ALA A 17 11.46 -8.63 6.57
CA ALA A 17 12.67 -8.77 5.75
C ALA A 17 12.52 -8.16 4.35
N GLY A 18 11.28 -8.07 3.83
CA GLY A 18 10.98 -7.42 2.56
C GLY A 18 11.31 -8.25 1.34
N SER A 19 12.39 -9.04 1.34
CA SER A 19 12.98 -9.70 0.17
C SER A 19 12.10 -10.72 -0.55
N THR A 20 11.05 -11.25 0.10
CA THR A 20 10.13 -12.21 -0.54
C THR A 20 8.86 -11.51 -1.03
N PRO A 21 8.41 -11.73 -2.29
CA PRO A 21 7.14 -11.23 -2.78
C PRO A 21 5.96 -11.74 -1.95
N LEU A 22 4.98 -10.87 -1.66
CA LEU A 22 3.80 -11.19 -0.84
C LEU A 22 3.00 -12.39 -1.38
N ARG A 23 2.87 -12.51 -2.71
CA ARG A 23 2.20 -13.65 -3.35
C ARG A 23 2.96 -14.96 -3.15
N GLN A 24 4.29 -14.92 -3.12
CA GLN A 24 5.12 -16.11 -2.91
C GLN A 24 5.10 -16.53 -1.43
N MET A 25 5.08 -15.59 -0.49
CA MET A 25 4.88 -15.87 0.93
C MET A 25 3.51 -16.50 1.18
N ALA A 26 2.46 -15.92 0.59
CA ALA A 26 1.09 -16.41 0.64
C ALA A 26 0.98 -17.88 0.19
N ALA A 27 1.54 -18.20 -0.98
CA ALA A 27 1.55 -19.55 -1.52
C ALA A 27 2.27 -20.56 -0.62
N LYS A 28 3.41 -20.19 -0.02
CA LYS A 28 4.18 -21.07 0.89
C LYS A 28 3.45 -21.40 2.18
N HIS A 29 2.62 -20.48 2.68
CA HIS A 29 1.95 -20.62 3.97
C HIS A 29 0.46 -20.92 3.85
N ALA A 30 -0.02 -21.29 2.64
CA ALA A 30 -1.42 -21.58 2.35
C ALA A 30 -2.40 -20.50 2.85
N VAL A 31 -1.97 -19.24 2.81
CA VAL A 31 -2.78 -18.07 3.18
C VAL A 31 -2.89 -17.11 2.01
N SER A 32 -3.96 -16.34 1.94
CA SER A 32 -4.05 -15.29 0.94
C SER A 32 -3.04 -14.17 1.26
N HIS A 33 -2.44 -13.59 0.22
CA HIS A 33 -1.56 -12.42 0.39
C HIS A 33 -2.27 -11.24 1.05
N VAL A 34 -3.60 -11.15 0.88
CA VAL A 34 -4.48 -10.20 1.57
C VAL A 34 -4.55 -10.49 3.07
N ALA A 35 -4.65 -11.75 3.49
CA ALA A 35 -4.62 -12.12 4.90
C ALA A 35 -3.30 -11.70 5.57
N ILE A 36 -2.17 -11.79 4.86
CA ILE A 36 -0.87 -11.29 5.33
C ILE A 36 -0.89 -9.77 5.50
N ILE A 37 -1.42 -9.02 4.53
CA ILE A 37 -1.54 -7.54 4.60
C ILE A 37 -2.45 -7.12 5.76
N LYS A 38 -3.58 -7.81 5.98
CA LYS A 38 -4.52 -7.57 7.08
C LYS A 38 -3.89 -7.84 8.44
N HIS A 39 -3.15 -8.95 8.56
CA HIS A 39 -2.43 -9.29 9.78
C HIS A 39 -1.33 -8.27 10.08
N ALA A 40 -0.59 -7.84 9.05
CA ALA A 40 0.42 -6.80 9.13
C ALA A 40 -0.15 -5.45 9.59
N ARG A 41 -1.26 -4.99 9.01
CA ARG A 41 -1.94 -3.75 9.42
C ARG A 41 -2.41 -3.80 10.88
N ARG A 42 -3.03 -4.91 11.28
CA ARG A 42 -3.56 -5.09 12.65
C ARG A 42 -2.45 -5.14 13.71
N ARG A 43 -1.25 -5.62 13.35
CA ARG A 43 -0.09 -5.71 14.25
C ARG A 43 0.97 -4.65 14.03
N GLY A 44 0.71 -3.65 13.17
CA GLY A 44 1.64 -2.56 12.88
C GLY A 44 2.94 -3.01 12.22
N TRP A 45 2.95 -4.09 11.45
CA TRP A 45 4.16 -4.57 10.78
C TRP A 45 4.55 -3.64 9.62
N THR A 46 5.84 -3.30 9.58
CA THR A 46 6.45 -2.53 8.50
C THR A 46 7.26 -3.46 7.59
N ARG A 47 7.25 -3.22 6.28
CA ARG A 47 7.98 -4.01 5.29
C ARG A 47 9.14 -3.19 4.72
N GLY A 48 10.36 -3.71 4.84
CA GLY A 48 11.53 -3.11 4.21
C GLY A 48 11.40 -3.07 2.69
N LYS A 49 11.80 -1.98 2.05
CA LYS A 49 11.89 -1.91 0.58
C LYS A 49 12.99 -2.86 0.12
N VAL A 50 12.68 -3.79 -0.78
CA VAL A 50 13.69 -4.66 -1.39
C VAL A 50 14.54 -3.81 -2.35
N PRO A 51 15.88 -3.82 -2.25
CA PRO A 51 16.72 -3.30 -3.31
C PRO A 51 16.44 -4.16 -4.56
N ARG A 52 16.09 -3.54 -5.69
CA ARG A 52 15.90 -4.29 -6.93
C ARG A 52 17.21 -5.00 -7.27
N ILE A 53 17.26 -6.31 -7.09
CA ILE A 53 18.31 -7.12 -7.72
C ILE A 53 18.01 -7.05 -9.20
N GLY A 54 18.81 -6.25 -9.91
CA GLY A 54 18.82 -6.21 -11.37
C GLY A 54 19.02 -7.63 -11.90
N ALA A 55 18.41 -7.90 -13.04
CA ALA A 55 18.55 -9.17 -13.74
C ALA A 55 20.01 -9.63 -13.76
N CYS A 56 20.19 -10.91 -13.40
CA CYS A 56 21.43 -11.66 -13.50
C CYS A 56 22.04 -11.49 -14.89
N ASN A 57 23.17 -10.78 -14.99
CA ASN A 57 24.10 -10.97 -16.09
C ASN A 57 25.30 -11.72 -15.51
N THR A 58 25.36 -13.01 -15.80
CA THR A 58 26.49 -13.87 -15.49
C THR A 58 27.73 -13.32 -16.19
N ARG A 59 28.73 -12.89 -15.42
CA ARG A 59 30.14 -12.98 -15.80
C ARG A 59 31.02 -12.85 -14.57
N GLN A 60 31.74 -13.93 -14.29
CA GLN A 60 32.82 -14.03 -13.33
C GLN A 60 33.94 -13.04 -13.69
N SER A 61 34.54 -12.42 -12.68
CA SER A 61 36.00 -12.40 -12.53
C SER A 61 36.41 -11.81 -11.17
N GLU A 62 37.29 -12.55 -10.53
CA GLU A 62 37.98 -12.35 -9.25
C GLU A 62 38.76 -11.03 -9.15
N GLY A 63 39.09 -10.60 -7.91
CA GLY A 63 40.26 -9.73 -7.72
C GLY A 63 40.35 -8.83 -6.48
N ARG A 64 40.86 -9.40 -5.38
CA ARG A 64 41.92 -8.86 -4.49
C ARG A 64 41.66 -7.68 -3.51
N LEU A 65 42.05 -7.97 -2.27
CA LEU A 65 42.19 -7.15 -1.05
C LEU A 65 43.28 -6.08 -1.14
N THR A 66 43.06 -4.95 -0.45
CA THR A 66 43.94 -4.16 0.45
C THR A 66 43.13 -2.89 0.81
N GLY A 67 43.02 -2.34 2.02
CA GLY A 67 43.89 -2.25 3.18
C GLY A 67 43.78 -0.82 3.73
N ASN A 68 43.67 -0.69 5.05
CA ASN A 68 44.08 0.46 5.89
C ASN A 68 43.03 1.34 6.60
N ARG A 69 43.06 1.14 7.94
CA ARG A 69 42.90 2.00 9.12
C ARG A 69 43.08 3.52 8.97
N ALA A 70 42.30 4.24 9.80
CA ALA A 70 42.69 5.16 10.89
C ALA A 70 41.74 6.39 10.90
N ALA A 71 40.83 6.51 11.87
CA ALA A 71 41.01 7.11 13.20
C ALA A 71 40.69 8.62 13.22
N ASN A 72 39.79 9.03 14.13
CA ASN A 72 39.95 10.16 15.09
C ASN A 72 38.61 10.83 15.50
N SER A 73 38.11 10.39 16.64
CA SER A 73 37.66 11.13 17.84
C SER A 73 37.15 12.60 17.82
N SER A 74 36.07 12.79 18.60
CA SER A 74 35.80 13.90 19.56
C SER A 74 34.79 15.01 19.21
N THR A 75 33.59 14.87 19.80
CA THR A 75 32.60 15.88 20.29
C THR A 75 33.25 16.81 21.36
N PRO A 76 32.70 17.95 21.89
CA PRO A 76 31.26 18.25 22.11
C PRO A 76 30.75 19.74 22.15
N GLY A 77 29.42 19.89 22.30
CA GLY A 77 28.68 21.03 22.90
C GLY A 77 28.40 22.26 22.00
N ASN A 78 27.34 23.06 22.12
CA ASN A 78 26.17 23.12 23.00
C ASN A 78 25.19 24.21 22.42
N LEU A 79 23.96 24.29 22.96
CA LEU A 79 23.03 25.44 23.02
C LEU A 79 22.10 25.79 21.83
N ALA A 80 20.84 25.35 22.01
CA ALA A 80 19.61 26.15 22.06
C ALA A 80 19.48 27.41 21.16
N GLY A 81 18.63 27.30 20.15
CA GLY A 81 18.08 28.44 19.40
C GLY A 81 16.70 28.11 18.84
N ASN A 82 15.66 28.57 19.52
CA ASN A 82 14.26 28.45 19.13
C ASN A 82 14.05 29.16 17.78
N SER A 83 13.61 28.43 16.75
CA SER A 83 13.24 29.02 15.45
C SER A 83 11.88 28.47 15.04
N HIS A 84 10.86 29.32 15.11
CA HIS A 84 9.56 29.08 14.48
C HIS A 84 9.81 28.80 12.99
N ALA A 85 9.74 27.52 12.61
CA ALA A 85 9.90 27.10 11.23
C ALA A 85 8.77 27.70 10.39
N THR A 86 9.10 28.71 9.60
CA THR A 86 8.25 29.21 8.52
C THR A 86 7.92 28.02 7.61
N ARG A 87 6.62 27.73 7.44
CA ARG A 87 6.13 26.71 6.51
C ARG A 87 6.44 27.17 5.09
N SER A 88 7.64 26.85 4.61
CA SER A 88 8.03 27.01 3.21
C SER A 88 7.11 26.13 2.36
N THR A 89 6.13 26.76 1.71
CA THR A 89 5.35 26.15 0.63
C THR A 89 6.30 25.96 -0.55
N ARG A 90 6.95 24.78 -0.61
CA ARG A 90 7.74 24.37 -1.77
C ARG A 90 6.82 24.24 -2.98
N ARG A 91 6.70 25.33 -3.72
CA ARG A 91 6.06 25.41 -5.03
C ARG A 91 6.78 24.46 -5.99
N GLY A 92 6.06 23.41 -6.39
CA GLY A 92 6.08 22.80 -7.72
C GLY A 92 7.41 22.62 -8.42
N VAL A 93 8.37 21.90 -7.83
CA VAL A 93 9.33 21.19 -8.68
C VAL A 93 8.52 20.11 -9.41
N PRO A 94 8.45 20.10 -10.75
CA PRO A 94 7.79 19.02 -11.46
C PRO A 94 8.50 17.72 -11.07
N SER A 95 7.74 16.83 -10.43
CA SER A 95 8.23 15.52 -10.04
C SER A 95 8.68 14.82 -11.31
N ARG A 96 9.96 14.43 -11.41
CA ARG A 96 10.40 13.67 -12.59
C ARG A 96 9.60 12.36 -12.65
N LYS A 97 9.01 12.07 -13.82
CA LYS A 97 8.29 10.82 -14.08
C LYS A 97 9.30 9.67 -14.16
N THR A 98 9.63 9.05 -13.04
CA THR A 98 10.54 7.90 -13.01
C THR A 98 9.76 6.57 -13.09
N PRO A 99 10.37 5.49 -13.62
CA PRO A 99 9.73 4.17 -13.64
C PRO A 99 9.28 3.68 -12.26
N GLU A 100 10.08 3.91 -11.22
CA GLU A 100 9.76 3.52 -9.84
C GLU A 100 8.54 4.29 -9.30
N LEU A 101 8.36 5.54 -9.72
CA LEU A 101 7.21 6.35 -9.33
C LEU A 101 5.94 5.86 -10.04
N ILE A 102 6.05 5.58 -11.35
CA ILE A 102 4.97 4.98 -12.15
C ILE A 102 4.51 3.67 -11.50
N GLU A 103 5.44 2.77 -11.17
CA GLU A 103 5.14 1.47 -10.56
C GLU A 103 4.38 1.64 -9.24
N ARG A 104 4.83 2.53 -8.36
CA ARG A 104 4.13 2.83 -7.10
C ARG A 104 2.72 3.36 -7.32
N ILE A 105 2.54 4.22 -8.33
CA ILE A 105 1.23 4.77 -8.66
C ILE A 105 0.30 3.64 -9.13
N LEU A 106 0.75 2.83 -10.09
CA LEU A 106 -0.04 1.75 -10.66
C LEU A 106 -0.38 0.69 -9.62
N ALA A 107 0.58 0.29 -8.78
CA ALA A 107 0.35 -0.64 -7.69
C ALA A 107 -0.69 -0.11 -6.69
N GLY A 108 -0.57 1.16 -6.28
CA GLY A 108 -1.54 1.78 -5.37
C GLY A 108 -2.96 1.82 -5.95
N ILE A 109 -3.11 2.14 -7.24
CA ILE A 109 -4.41 2.12 -7.91
C ILE A 109 -4.97 0.70 -7.99
N ALA A 110 -4.15 -0.27 -8.36
CA ALA A 110 -4.57 -1.68 -8.43
C ALA A 110 -5.02 -2.22 -7.06
N ASP A 111 -4.38 -1.77 -5.98
CA ASP A 111 -4.73 -2.08 -4.58
C ASP A 111 -5.94 -1.27 -4.06
N GLY A 112 -6.78 -0.73 -4.94
CA GLY A 112 -8.04 -0.07 -4.54
C GLY A 112 -7.89 1.39 -4.07
N LYS A 113 -6.67 1.95 -4.02
CA LYS A 113 -6.50 3.35 -3.59
C LYS A 113 -7.05 4.33 -4.63
N SER A 114 -7.61 5.43 -4.15
CA SER A 114 -7.95 6.55 -5.02
C SER A 114 -6.69 7.20 -5.59
N THR A 115 -6.79 7.78 -6.79
CA THR A 115 -5.69 8.56 -7.39
C THR A 115 -5.24 9.67 -6.46
N ARG A 116 -6.17 10.29 -5.72
CA ARG A 116 -5.86 11.30 -4.71
C ARG A 116 -5.00 10.77 -3.57
N ALA A 117 -5.35 9.61 -3.03
CA ALA A 117 -4.59 8.99 -1.95
C ALA A 117 -3.16 8.67 -2.40
N VAL A 118 -3.03 8.05 -3.58
CA VAL A 118 -1.73 7.75 -4.18
C VAL A 118 -0.90 9.01 -4.42
N CYS A 119 -1.50 10.06 -5.01
CA CYS A 119 -0.87 11.36 -5.20
C CYS A 119 -0.29 11.94 -3.91
N ASN A 120 -1.07 11.90 -2.83
CA ASN A 120 -0.63 12.38 -1.52
C ASN A 120 0.55 11.55 -0.98
N GLU A 121 0.52 10.23 -1.15
CA GLU A 121 1.59 9.33 -0.69
C GLU A 121 2.91 9.56 -1.43
N VAL A 122 2.85 9.83 -2.73
CA VAL A 122 4.05 10.05 -3.56
C VAL A 122 4.46 11.53 -3.64
N GLY A 123 3.67 12.43 -3.06
CA GLY A 123 3.96 13.87 -3.02
C GLY A 123 3.81 14.58 -4.37
N ILE A 124 2.89 14.13 -5.23
CA ILE A 124 2.63 14.77 -6.54
C ILE A 124 1.19 15.25 -6.65
N GLY A 125 0.95 16.29 -7.44
CA GLY A 125 -0.41 16.76 -7.73
C GLY A 125 -1.17 15.81 -8.67
N GLN A 126 -2.50 15.78 -8.58
CA GLN A 126 -3.32 14.99 -9.51
C GLN A 126 -3.17 15.46 -10.96
N ARG A 127 -3.03 16.78 -11.16
CA ARG A 127 -2.79 17.39 -12.48
C ARG A 127 -1.59 16.74 -13.19
N THR A 128 -0.51 16.49 -12.46
CA THR A 128 0.71 15.85 -12.97
C THR A 128 0.44 14.47 -13.54
N ILE A 129 -0.37 13.64 -12.86
CA ILE A 129 -0.76 12.32 -13.38
C ILE A 129 -1.59 12.48 -14.65
N TRP A 130 -2.55 13.40 -14.69
CA TRP A 130 -3.38 13.62 -15.87
C TRP A 130 -2.57 14.08 -17.08
N ASP A 131 -1.62 14.99 -16.88
CA ASP A 131 -0.74 15.45 -17.95
C ASP A 131 0.13 14.28 -18.48
N TRP A 132 0.62 13.39 -17.61
CA TRP A 132 1.33 12.19 -18.03
C TRP A 132 0.46 11.17 -18.76
N LEU A 133 -0.81 11.01 -18.36
CA LEU A 133 -1.76 10.11 -19.03
C LEU A 133 -2.11 10.62 -20.44
N ALA A 134 -2.14 11.95 -20.62
CA ALA A 134 -2.39 12.57 -21.91
C ALA A 134 -1.17 12.46 -22.85
N ALA A 135 0.05 12.60 -22.31
CA ALA A 135 1.28 12.61 -23.11
C ALA A 135 1.87 11.22 -23.40
N ASP A 136 1.60 10.21 -22.55
CA ASP A 136 2.21 8.88 -22.64
C ASP A 136 1.16 7.77 -22.74
N ARG A 137 1.03 7.22 -23.94
CA ARG A 137 0.07 6.16 -24.26
C ARG A 137 0.34 4.86 -23.50
N GLU A 138 1.61 4.50 -23.28
CA GLU A 138 1.96 3.27 -22.58
C GLU A 138 1.53 3.36 -21.12
N PHE A 139 1.86 4.48 -20.45
CA PHE A 139 1.41 4.72 -19.08
C PHE A 139 -0.12 4.76 -18.97
N SER A 140 -0.81 5.34 -19.95
CA SER A 140 -2.28 5.35 -20.00
C SER A 140 -2.88 3.94 -20.06
N GLN A 141 -2.32 3.05 -20.89
CA GLN A 141 -2.75 1.65 -20.96
C GLN A 141 -2.48 0.90 -19.67
N GLN A 142 -1.29 1.05 -19.07
CA GLN A 142 -0.96 0.44 -17.79
C GLN A 142 -1.89 0.93 -16.68
N TYR A 143 -2.21 2.23 -16.66
CA TYR A 143 -3.15 2.83 -15.72
C TYR A 143 -4.57 2.28 -15.87
N ALA A 144 -5.06 2.15 -17.10
CA ALA A 144 -6.35 1.54 -17.39
C ALA A 144 -6.40 0.07 -16.90
N ARG A 145 -5.31 -0.69 -17.09
CA ARG A 145 -5.20 -2.06 -16.57
C ARG A 145 -5.21 -2.10 -15.05
N ALA A 146 -4.49 -1.19 -14.38
CA ALA A 146 -4.53 -1.05 -12.92
C ALA A 146 -5.94 -0.74 -12.42
N LYS A 147 -6.72 0.06 -13.15
CA LYS A 147 -8.13 0.34 -12.82
C LYS A 147 -9.03 -0.89 -12.92
N ILE A 148 -8.74 -1.83 -13.82
CA ILE A 148 -9.48 -3.11 -13.85
C ILE A 148 -9.18 -3.93 -12.59
N PHE A 149 -7.91 -4.03 -12.17
CA PHE A 149 -7.56 -4.71 -10.91
C PHE A 149 -8.13 -4.02 -9.67
N CYS A 150 -8.22 -2.68 -9.69
CA CYS A 150 -8.90 -1.89 -8.68
C CYS A 150 -10.35 -2.35 -8.48
N ALA A 151 -11.07 -2.69 -9.56
CA ALA A 151 -12.43 -3.22 -9.47
C ALA A 151 -12.51 -4.53 -8.69
N ASP A 152 -11.59 -5.46 -8.96
CA ASP A 152 -11.51 -6.74 -8.25
C ASP A 152 -11.20 -6.49 -6.75
N CYS A 153 -10.27 -5.59 -6.44
CA CYS A 153 -9.95 -5.23 -5.05
C CYS A 153 -11.14 -4.60 -4.29
N LEU A 154 -11.89 -3.70 -4.94
CA LEU A 154 -13.09 -3.09 -4.35
C LEU A 154 -14.21 -4.11 -4.13
N ALA A 155 -14.31 -5.13 -5.00
CA ALA A 155 -15.24 -6.24 -4.84
C ALA A 155 -14.90 -7.09 -3.61
N ASP A 156 -13.64 -7.43 -3.40
CA ASP A 156 -13.19 -8.16 -2.22
C ASP A 156 -13.42 -7.35 -0.92
N GLU A 157 -13.13 -6.05 -0.93
CA GLU A 157 -13.38 -5.17 0.23
C GLU A 157 -14.86 -5.10 0.64
N ILE A 158 -15.80 -5.31 -0.28
CA ILE A 158 -17.24 -5.31 0.05
C ILE A 158 -17.56 -6.42 1.06
N ILE A 159 -17.00 -7.61 0.86
CA ILE A 159 -17.20 -8.75 1.77
C ILE A 159 -16.63 -8.41 3.14
N GLU A 160 -15.42 -7.84 3.17
CA GLU A 160 -14.80 -7.43 4.44
C GLU A 160 -15.62 -6.39 5.21
N ILE A 161 -16.26 -5.44 4.52
CA ILE A 161 -17.10 -4.42 5.15
C ILE A 161 -18.44 -5.01 5.60
N ALA A 162 -19.00 -5.95 4.85
CA ALA A 162 -20.25 -6.60 5.19
C ALA A 162 -20.11 -7.50 6.44
N ASP A 163 -18.98 -8.18 6.57
CA ASP A 163 -18.71 -9.11 7.68
C ASP A 163 -18.20 -8.42 8.96
N ASP A 164 -17.78 -7.14 8.89
CA ASP A 164 -17.26 -6.41 10.04
C ASP A 164 -18.38 -5.79 10.89
N SER A 165 -18.85 -6.53 11.90
CA SER A 165 -19.84 -6.07 12.88
C SER A 165 -19.24 -5.42 14.12
N SER A 166 -17.94 -5.11 14.14
CA SER A 166 -17.23 -4.66 15.35
C SER A 166 -17.73 -3.32 15.92
N GLN A 167 -18.41 -2.52 15.10
CA GLN A 167 -18.92 -1.18 15.45
C GLN A 167 -20.45 -1.12 15.48
N ASP A 168 -21.14 -2.24 15.28
CA ASP A 168 -22.61 -2.29 15.16
C ASP A 168 -23.33 -2.05 16.48
N THR A 169 -22.65 -2.21 17.60
CA THR A 169 -23.20 -1.93 18.92
C THR A 169 -22.19 -1.19 19.79
N TYR A 170 -22.69 -0.42 20.74
CA TYR A 170 -21.88 0.21 21.79
C TYR A 170 -22.62 0.12 23.13
N ILE A 171 -21.89 0.34 24.21
CA ILE A 171 -22.46 0.41 25.57
C ILE A 171 -22.77 1.87 25.88
N ASP A 172 -24.01 2.17 26.26
CA ASP A 172 -24.43 3.52 26.63
C ASP A 172 -24.03 3.88 28.08
N SER A 173 -24.34 5.11 28.50
CA SER A 173 -24.04 5.57 29.87
C SER A 173 -24.79 4.81 30.97
N LYS A 174 -25.81 4.00 30.60
CA LYS A 174 -26.59 3.15 31.52
C LYS A 174 -26.10 1.71 31.52
N GLY A 175 -25.01 1.39 30.82
CA GLY A 175 -24.48 0.04 30.70
C GLY A 175 -25.27 -0.86 29.74
N GLN A 176 -26.21 -0.31 28.97
CA GLN A 176 -27.02 -1.08 28.02
C GLN A 176 -26.34 -1.17 26.67
N ARG A 177 -26.46 -2.33 26.02
CA ARG A 177 -26.00 -2.52 24.64
C ARG A 177 -27.02 -1.89 23.68
N VAL A 178 -26.59 -0.89 22.93
CA VAL A 178 -27.40 -0.15 21.96
C VAL A 178 -26.86 -0.37 20.55
N ILE A 179 -27.76 -0.46 19.57
CA ILE A 179 -27.41 -0.59 18.15
C ILE A 179 -26.89 0.75 17.61
N ASN A 180 -25.74 0.71 16.97
CA ASN A 180 -25.14 1.84 16.28
C ASN A 180 -25.65 1.95 14.84
N HIS A 181 -26.86 2.49 14.67
CA HIS A 181 -27.45 2.67 13.34
C HIS A 181 -26.56 3.46 12.37
N LYS A 182 -25.74 4.40 12.89
CA LYS A 182 -24.81 5.18 12.08
C LYS A 182 -23.70 4.31 11.48
N ALA A 183 -23.11 3.40 12.26
CA ALA A 183 -22.07 2.49 11.76
C ALA A 183 -22.62 1.58 10.65
N ILE A 184 -23.80 1.00 10.87
CA ILE A 184 -24.48 0.14 9.89
C ILE A 184 -24.78 0.92 8.60
N ALA A 185 -25.34 2.14 8.72
CA ALA A 185 -25.62 2.99 7.56
C ALA A 185 -24.34 3.37 6.79
N GLN A 186 -23.24 3.66 7.49
CA GLN A 186 -21.95 3.94 6.87
C GLN A 186 -21.37 2.71 6.16
N ALA A 187 -21.48 1.52 6.74
CA ALA A 187 -21.05 0.27 6.10
C ALA A 187 -21.82 0.04 4.80
N LYS A 188 -23.15 0.19 4.83
CA LYS A 188 -24.00 0.09 3.64
C LYS A 188 -23.60 1.10 2.55
N LEU A 189 -23.41 2.37 2.91
CA LEU A 189 -22.98 3.40 1.95
C LEU A 189 -21.61 3.08 1.33
N ARG A 190 -20.67 2.56 2.11
CA ARG A 190 -19.35 2.14 1.63
C ARG A 190 -19.42 0.97 0.67
N ILE A 191 -20.30 0.00 0.94
CA ILE A 191 -20.55 -1.15 0.06
C ILE A 191 -21.15 -0.67 -1.26
N ASP A 192 -22.19 0.17 -1.22
CA ASP A 192 -22.88 0.64 -2.41
C ASP A 192 -21.96 1.49 -3.30
N ALA A 193 -21.16 2.38 -2.72
CA ALA A 193 -20.17 3.17 -3.45
C ALA A 193 -19.13 2.28 -4.16
N ARG A 194 -18.66 1.20 -3.50
CA ARG A 194 -17.71 0.24 -4.07
C ARG A 194 -18.33 -0.58 -5.20
N LYS A 195 -19.58 -1.05 -5.01
CA LYS A 195 -20.32 -1.77 -6.06
C LYS A 195 -20.45 -0.92 -7.31
N TRP A 196 -20.86 0.34 -7.15
CA TRP A 196 -20.99 1.28 -8.25
C TRP A 196 -19.64 1.50 -8.97
N LEU A 197 -18.56 1.70 -8.21
CA LEU A 197 -17.25 1.93 -8.80
C LEU A 197 -16.71 0.68 -9.53
N ALA A 198 -16.81 -0.51 -8.93
CA ALA A 198 -16.38 -1.76 -9.55
C ALA A 198 -17.14 -2.02 -10.86
N ALA A 199 -18.46 -1.77 -10.89
CA ALA A 199 -19.28 -1.88 -12.09
C ALA A 199 -18.87 -0.89 -13.19
N LYS A 200 -18.43 0.32 -12.84
CA LYS A 200 -17.92 1.29 -13.82
C LYS A 200 -16.53 0.96 -14.35
N LEU A 201 -15.66 0.41 -13.50
CA LEU A 201 -14.28 0.08 -13.87
C LEU A 201 -14.17 -1.22 -14.67
N ALA A 202 -15.04 -2.20 -14.40
CA ALA A 202 -15.08 -3.48 -15.11
C ALA A 202 -16.53 -3.92 -15.41
N PRO A 203 -17.23 -3.23 -16.33
CA PRO A 203 -18.66 -3.46 -16.59
C PRO A 203 -18.98 -4.87 -17.08
N LYS A 204 -18.08 -5.51 -17.83
CA LYS A 204 -18.27 -6.90 -18.27
C LYS A 204 -18.28 -7.92 -17.11
N LYS A 205 -17.61 -7.61 -16.00
CA LYS A 205 -17.52 -8.50 -14.82
C LYS A 205 -18.58 -8.16 -13.76
N TYR A 206 -18.75 -6.86 -13.49
CA TYR A 206 -19.52 -6.37 -12.33
C TYR A 206 -20.68 -5.45 -12.72
N GLY A 207 -20.91 -5.23 -14.01
CA GLY A 207 -22.07 -4.47 -14.49
C GLY A 207 -23.37 -5.20 -14.22
N LYS A 208 -24.45 -4.44 -14.10
CA LYS A 208 -25.80 -5.00 -14.25
C LYS A 208 -26.04 -5.18 -15.75
N GLY A 209 -26.31 -6.42 -16.16
CA GLY A 209 -26.75 -6.74 -17.51
C GLY A 209 -28.09 -6.10 -17.85
#